data_AF-A0A7S0I9L8-F1
#
_entry.id   AF-A0A7S0I9L8-F1
#
_cell.length_a   1.000
_cell.length_b   1.000
_cell.length_c   1.000
_cell.angle_alpha   90.00
_cell.angle_beta   90.00
_cell.angle_gamma   90.00
#
_symmetry.space_group_name_H-M   'P 1'
#
loop_
_entity.id
_entity.type
_entity.pdbx_description
1 polymer ?
#
loop_
_entity_poly.entity_id
_entity_poly.type
_entity_poly.pdbx_seq_one_letter_code
_entity_poly.pdbx_strand_id
1 'polypeptide(L)'
;ATLFRSAMADAGQQSLDLCEAEQSELARRYVMTSELYVEEPWSHAGPRSVSPFAPCAASRLPHVFDAARLTGDSVLWDLGCGDGRILHEAAARYGCRCVGVEIDASCLDMCKEGASRLGADVDDRCSWFLRDMTSMPSGSLGTDDSLGPDVPAPSVLLLFITGHGLKA
;
A
#
# COMPACT_ATOMS: atom_id res chain seq x y z
N ALA A 1 -1.72 38.13 7.56
CA ALA A 1 -1.17 37.16 6.58
C ALA A 1 -0.03 36.30 7.16
N THR A 2 0.92 36.87 7.90
CA THR A 2 2.08 36.14 8.45
C THR A 2 1.74 35.17 9.58
N LEU A 3 0.92 35.60 10.55
CA LEU A 3 0.48 34.74 11.67
C LEU A 3 -0.32 33.51 11.19
N PHE A 4 -1.14 33.67 10.15
CA PHE A 4 -1.95 32.58 9.59
C PHE A 4 -1.08 31.53 8.89
N ARG A 5 -0.02 31.95 8.16
CA ARG A 5 0.95 31.04 7.55
C ARG A 5 1.79 30.29 8.60
N SER A 6 2.15 30.97 9.70
CA SER A 6 2.88 30.34 10.81
C SER A 6 2.06 29.25 11.49
N ALA A 7 0.77 29.51 11.74
CA ALA A 7 -0.12 28.52 12.34
C ALA A 7 -0.37 27.31 11.42
N MET A 8 -0.48 27.52 10.10
CA MET A 8 -0.61 26.43 9.13
C MET A 8 0.68 25.60 9.01
N ALA A 9 1.85 26.23 9.11
CA ALA A 9 3.13 25.52 9.12
C ALA A 9 3.32 24.67 10.40
N ASP A 10 2.95 25.21 11.56
CA ASP A 10 3.00 24.50 12.84
C ASP A 10 2.03 23.30 12.89
N ALA A 11 0.80 23.49 12.39
CA ALA A 11 -0.16 22.40 12.25
C ALA A 11 0.31 21.31 11.25
N GLY A 12 0.97 21.72 10.15
CA GLY A 12 1.57 20.79 9.20
C GLY A 12 2.70 19.97 9.81
N GLN A 13 3.59 20.62 10.58
CA GLN A 13 4.69 19.95 11.27
C GLN A 13 4.16 18.96 12.33
N GLN A 14 3.20 19.37 13.15
CA GLN A 14 2.58 18.49 14.15
C GLN A 14 1.89 17.27 13.52
N SER A 15 1.26 17.43 12.35
CA SER A 15 0.67 16.30 11.62
C SER A 15 1.72 15.32 11.12
N LEU A 16 2.85 15.80 10.60
CA LEU A 16 3.96 14.97 10.15
C LEU A 16 4.60 14.21 11.32
N ASP A 17 4.84 14.88 12.44
CA ASP A 17 5.41 14.28 13.66
C ASP A 17 4.51 13.15 14.19
N LEU A 18 3.18 13.33 14.15
CA LEU A 18 2.23 12.27 14.52
C LEU A 18 2.28 11.07 13.56
N CYS A 19 2.39 11.32 12.25
CA CYS A 19 2.52 10.26 11.25
C CYS A 19 3.80 9.44 11.47
N GLU A 20 4.90 10.10 11.82
CA GLU A 20 6.18 9.44 12.11
C GLU A 20 6.12 8.62 13.40
N ALA A 21 5.49 9.14 14.44
CA ALA A 21 5.34 8.43 15.71
C ALA A 21 4.49 7.15 15.54
N GLU A 22 3.32 7.24 14.90
CA GLU A 22 2.47 6.08 14.63
C GLU A 22 3.18 5.05 13.74
N GLN A 23 3.83 5.51 12.66
CA GLN A 23 4.55 4.61 11.76
C GLN A 23 5.72 3.92 12.46
N SER A 24 6.43 4.63 13.35
CA SER A 24 7.54 4.05 14.13
C SER A 24 7.05 2.97 15.09
N GLU A 25 5.92 3.18 15.74
CA GLU A 25 5.31 2.17 16.62
C GLU A 25 4.85 0.92 15.86
N LEU A 26 4.25 1.11 14.67
CA LEU A 26 3.89 -0.01 13.79
C LEU A 26 5.15 -0.76 13.33
N ALA A 27 6.19 -0.06 12.88
CA ALA A 27 7.44 -0.69 12.49
C ALA A 27 8.08 -1.48 13.64
N ARG A 28 8.10 -0.94 14.86
CA ARG A 28 8.59 -1.65 16.06
C ARG A 28 7.80 -2.95 16.28
N ARG A 29 6.47 -2.87 16.25
CA ARG A 29 5.58 -4.02 16.49
C ARG A 29 5.73 -5.12 15.44
N TYR A 30 5.64 -4.75 14.16
CA TYR A 30 5.53 -5.70 13.06
C TYR A 30 6.88 -6.15 12.50
N VAL A 31 7.94 -5.35 12.66
CA VAL A 31 9.26 -5.66 12.10
C VAL A 31 10.30 -5.96 13.17
N MET A 32 10.32 -5.23 14.28
CA MET A 32 11.40 -5.36 15.27
C MET A 32 11.10 -6.39 16.38
N THR A 33 9.83 -6.62 16.70
CA THR A 33 9.43 -7.53 17.79
C THR A 33 8.77 -8.82 17.32
N SER A 34 8.48 -8.95 16.03
CA SER A 34 7.85 -10.14 15.46
C SER A 34 8.90 -11.17 15.03
N GLU A 35 8.59 -12.46 15.16
CA GLU A 35 9.36 -13.50 14.49
C GLU A 35 9.07 -13.42 12.99
N LEU A 36 10.09 -13.04 12.22
CA LEU A 36 10.02 -12.91 10.77
C LEU A 36 10.61 -14.15 10.11
N TYR A 37 9.89 -14.70 9.13
CA TYR A 37 10.38 -15.79 8.29
C TYR A 37 11.30 -15.23 7.19
N VAL A 38 12.53 -14.84 7.56
CA VAL A 38 13.45 -14.10 6.67
C VAL A 38 14.11 -14.95 5.59
N GLU A 39 14.12 -16.27 5.75
CA GLU A 39 14.70 -17.20 4.78
C GLU A 39 13.67 -17.68 3.75
N GLU A 40 12.38 -17.58 4.06
CA GLU A 40 11.30 -18.05 3.19
C GLU A 40 11.11 -17.10 2.00
N PRO A 41 11.32 -17.52 0.74
CA PRO A 41 11.33 -16.61 -0.41
C PRO A 41 10.04 -15.84 -0.65
N TRP A 42 8.91 -16.37 -0.16
CA TRP A 42 7.57 -15.82 -0.35
C TRP A 42 7.03 -15.08 0.87
N SER A 43 7.81 -15.06 1.95
CA SER A 43 7.50 -14.26 3.13
C SER A 43 7.60 -12.78 2.79
N HIS A 44 6.73 -11.97 3.38
CA HIS A 44 6.81 -10.51 3.27
C HIS A 44 8.16 -9.95 3.79
N ALA A 45 8.93 -10.72 4.57
CA ALA A 45 10.25 -10.36 5.07
C ALA A 45 11.38 -11.20 4.44
N GLY A 46 11.07 -12.02 3.44
CA GLY A 46 12.00 -12.93 2.77
C GLY A 46 12.95 -12.26 1.78
N PRO A 47 13.86 -13.01 1.16
CA PRO A 47 14.91 -12.47 0.28
C PRO A 47 14.40 -11.84 -1.03
N ARG A 48 13.15 -12.11 -1.43
CA ARG A 48 12.49 -11.51 -2.60
C ARG A 48 11.62 -10.31 -2.25
N SER A 49 11.41 -10.05 -0.96
CA SER A 49 10.65 -8.89 -0.53
C SER A 49 11.45 -7.61 -0.76
N VAL A 50 10.76 -6.56 -1.22
CA VAL A 50 11.32 -5.22 -1.37
C VAL A 50 11.15 -4.38 -0.08
N SER A 51 10.26 -4.80 0.81
CA SER A 51 9.99 -4.18 2.12
C SER A 51 9.27 -5.17 3.04
N PRO A 52 9.70 -5.33 4.31
CA PRO A 52 8.92 -6.09 5.28
C PRO A 52 7.53 -5.47 5.46
N PHE A 53 6.53 -6.31 5.76
CA PHE A 53 5.21 -5.85 6.14
C PHE A 53 5.29 -5.03 7.43
N ALA A 54 5.12 -3.72 7.26
CA ALA A 54 4.78 -2.79 8.31
C ALA A 54 3.57 -2.01 7.79
N PRO A 55 2.38 -2.16 8.40
CA PRO A 55 1.21 -1.49 7.89
C PRO A 55 1.39 0.03 7.84
N CYS A 56 0.77 0.65 6.83
CA CYS A 56 0.72 2.11 6.76
C CYS A 56 -0.07 2.68 7.94
N ALA A 57 0.51 3.66 8.63
CA ALA A 57 -0.16 4.41 9.70
C ALA A 57 -1.44 5.07 9.18
N ALA A 58 -2.53 4.99 9.94
CA ALA A 58 -3.81 5.57 9.51
C ALA A 58 -3.70 7.09 9.33
N SER A 59 -2.90 7.75 10.19
CA SER A 59 -2.58 9.17 10.07
C SER A 59 -1.84 9.54 8.77
N ARG A 60 -1.16 8.59 8.13
CA ARG A 60 -0.43 8.80 6.86
C ARG A 60 -1.35 8.79 5.64
N LEU A 61 -2.47 8.06 5.70
CA LEU A 61 -3.33 7.81 4.55
C LEU A 61 -3.85 9.08 3.85
N PRO A 62 -4.32 10.13 4.57
CA PRO A 62 -4.71 11.39 3.93
C PRO A 62 -3.61 11.99 3.07
N HIS A 63 -2.36 11.97 3.55
CA HIS A 63 -1.21 12.51 2.81
C HIS A 63 -0.88 11.68 1.57
N VAL A 64 -1.01 10.35 1.65
CA VAL A 64 -0.85 9.44 0.51
C VAL A 64 -1.90 9.76 -0.56
N PHE A 65 -3.16 9.92 -0.18
CA PHE A 65 -4.23 10.20 -1.13
C PHE A 65 -4.18 11.61 -1.72
N ASP A 66 -3.79 12.61 -0.93
CA ASP A 66 -3.55 13.98 -1.42
C ASP A 66 -2.44 14.00 -2.48
N ALA A 67 -1.35 13.26 -2.26
CA ALA A 67 -0.27 13.14 -3.23
C ALA A 67 -0.71 12.38 -4.50
N ALA A 68 -1.50 11.32 -4.33
CA ALA A 68 -2.01 10.48 -5.40
C ALA A 68 -3.08 11.16 -6.26
N ARG A 69 -3.80 12.17 -5.74
CA ARG A 69 -4.90 12.87 -6.41
C ARG A 69 -5.95 11.91 -6.98
N LEU A 70 -6.38 10.96 -6.16
CA LEU A 70 -7.34 9.94 -6.57
C LEU A 70 -8.71 10.54 -6.93
N THR A 71 -9.33 9.95 -7.94
CA THR A 71 -10.72 10.18 -8.34
C THR A 71 -11.43 8.83 -8.49
N GLY A 72 -12.75 8.82 -8.69
CA GLY A 72 -13.49 7.59 -8.97
C GLY A 72 -13.04 6.86 -10.24
N ASP A 73 -12.41 7.58 -11.19
CA ASP A 73 -11.87 7.02 -12.42
C ASP A 73 -10.43 6.50 -12.26
N SER A 74 -9.81 6.68 -11.09
CA SER A 74 -8.46 6.19 -10.84
C SER A 74 -8.41 4.66 -10.83
N VAL A 75 -7.30 4.12 -11.34
CA VAL A 75 -6.89 2.72 -11.17
C VAL A 75 -5.63 2.76 -10.31
N LEU A 76 -5.78 2.47 -9.03
CA LEU A 76 -4.70 2.47 -8.04
C LEU A 76 -4.12 1.07 -7.93
N TRP A 77 -2.84 0.92 -8.26
CA TRP A 77 -2.09 -0.29 -7.95
C TRP A 77 -1.21 -0.06 -6.72
N ASP A 78 -1.21 -1.02 -5.81
CA ASP A 78 -0.29 -1.07 -4.67
C ASP A 78 0.58 -2.32 -4.79
N LEU A 79 1.87 -2.10 -5.02
CA LEU A 79 2.87 -3.15 -5.17
C LEU A 79 3.51 -3.45 -3.81
N GLY A 80 3.18 -4.61 -3.25
CA GLY A 80 3.46 -4.95 -1.85
C GLY A 80 2.34 -4.43 -0.93
N CYS A 81 1.08 -4.76 -1.25
CA CYS A 81 -0.08 -4.15 -0.62
C CYS A 81 -0.30 -4.54 0.85
N GLY A 82 0.44 -5.52 1.38
CA GLY A 82 0.39 -5.90 2.80
C GLY A 82 -1.00 -6.37 3.21
N ASP A 83 -1.62 -5.67 4.16
CA ASP A 83 -2.99 -5.97 4.63
C ASP A 83 -4.09 -5.25 3.83
N GLY A 84 -3.72 -4.54 2.76
CA GLY A 84 -4.65 -3.92 1.82
C GLY A 84 -5.26 -2.61 2.31
N ARG A 85 -4.91 -2.11 3.50
CA ARG A 85 -5.60 -0.97 4.14
C ARG A 85 -5.64 0.30 3.30
N ILE A 86 -4.60 0.55 2.49
CA ILE A 86 -4.54 1.73 1.63
C ILE A 86 -5.57 1.60 0.52
N LEU A 87 -5.64 0.44 -0.12
CA LEU A 87 -6.60 0.13 -1.17
C LEU A 87 -8.04 0.08 -0.64
N HIS A 88 -8.25 -0.50 0.55
CA HIS A 88 -9.56 -0.50 1.20
C HIS A 88 -10.07 0.93 1.43
N GLU A 89 -9.23 1.80 1.99
CA GLU A 89 -9.60 3.18 2.27
C GLU A 89 -9.76 4.00 0.98
N ALA A 90 -8.93 3.75 -0.03
CA ALA A 90 -9.04 4.38 -1.35
C ALA A 90 -10.36 4.02 -2.04
N ALA A 91 -10.70 2.73 -2.10
CA ALA A 91 -11.95 2.24 -2.67
C ALA A 91 -13.16 2.81 -1.92
N ALA A 92 -13.13 2.80 -0.58
CA ALA A 92 -14.23 3.31 0.25
C ALA A 92 -14.44 4.84 0.10
N ARG A 93 -13.35 5.62 0.01
CA ARG A 93 -13.44 7.09 0.00
C ARG A 93 -13.61 7.68 -1.39
N TYR A 94 -12.94 7.13 -2.39
CA TYR A 94 -12.88 7.69 -3.74
C TYR A 94 -13.66 6.87 -4.75
N GLY A 95 -14.05 5.63 -4.42
CA GLY A 95 -14.75 4.73 -5.33
C GLY A 95 -13.87 4.24 -6.50
N CYS A 96 -12.55 4.43 -6.41
CA CYS A 96 -11.61 4.04 -7.44
C CYS A 96 -11.43 2.51 -7.52
N ARG A 97 -10.93 2.04 -8.66
CA ARG A 97 -10.56 0.64 -8.83
C ARG A 97 -9.19 0.40 -8.22
N CYS A 98 -9.05 -0.67 -7.44
CA CYS A 98 -7.86 -0.97 -6.67
C CYS A 98 -7.31 -2.36 -7.04
N VAL A 99 -5.99 -2.45 -7.20
CA VAL A 99 -5.29 -3.69 -7.53
C VAL A 99 -4.11 -3.86 -6.56
N GLY A 100 -4.19 -4.89 -5.72
CA GLY A 100 -3.13 -5.26 -4.78
C GLY A 100 -2.29 -6.40 -5.33
N VAL A 101 -0.97 -6.21 -5.37
CA VAL A 101 0.00 -7.27 -5.68
C VAL A 101 0.80 -7.55 -4.41
N GLU A 102 0.78 -8.78 -3.93
CA GLU A 102 1.43 -9.17 -2.67
C GLU A 102 2.17 -10.49 -2.84
N ILE A 103 3.34 -10.62 -2.23
CA ILE A 103 4.17 -11.83 -2.32
C ILE A 103 3.78 -12.85 -1.25
N ASP A 104 3.28 -12.39 -0.10
CA ASP A 104 2.91 -13.23 1.05
C ASP A 104 1.42 -13.58 1.04
N ALA A 105 1.12 -14.88 0.99
CA ALA A 105 -0.25 -15.39 0.96
C ALA A 105 -1.06 -14.99 2.21
N SER A 106 -0.42 -14.92 3.37
CA SER A 106 -1.06 -14.56 4.64
C SER A 106 -1.51 -13.09 4.62
N CYS A 107 -0.68 -12.22 4.05
CA CYS A 107 -1.03 -10.82 3.82
C CYS A 107 -2.19 -10.69 2.84
N LEU A 108 -2.16 -11.42 1.73
CA LEU A 108 -3.23 -11.43 0.74
C LEU A 108 -4.58 -11.91 1.31
N ASP A 109 -4.56 -12.87 2.25
CA ASP A 109 -5.77 -13.32 2.93
C ASP A 109 -6.34 -12.24 3.85
N MET A 110 -5.50 -11.49 4.57
CA MET A 110 -5.94 -10.29 5.32
C MET A 110 -6.59 -9.25 4.41
N CYS A 111 -6.07 -9.04 3.19
CA CYS A 111 -6.66 -8.12 2.22
C CYS A 111 -8.10 -8.51 1.85
N LYS A 112 -8.33 -9.79 1.54
CA LYS A 112 -9.65 -10.32 1.15
C LYS A 112 -10.64 -10.25 2.31
N GLU A 113 -10.22 -10.67 3.50
CA GLU A 113 -11.05 -10.60 4.71
C GLU A 113 -11.40 -9.15 5.08
N GLY A 114 -10.43 -8.24 4.95
CA GLY A 114 -10.61 -6.82 5.19
C GLY A 114 -11.61 -6.19 4.23
N ALA A 115 -11.47 -6.45 2.93
CA ALA A 115 -12.38 -5.94 1.90
C ALA A 115 -13.81 -6.45 2.10
N SER A 116 -13.97 -7.76 2.29
CA SER A 116 -15.27 -8.39 2.54
C SER A 116 -15.98 -7.80 3.76
N ARG A 117 -15.25 -7.57 4.85
CA ARG A 117 -15.78 -6.95 6.09
C ARG A 117 -16.23 -5.51 5.91
N LEU A 118 -15.65 -4.76 4.97
CA LEU A 118 -16.04 -3.38 4.66
C LEU A 118 -17.26 -3.30 3.74
N GLY A 119 -17.65 -4.42 3.11
CA GLY A 119 -18.86 -4.57 2.32
C GLY A 119 -18.60 -4.67 0.81
N ALA A 120 -19.64 -5.07 0.08
CA ALA A 120 -19.58 -5.38 -1.35
C ALA A 120 -19.00 -4.23 -2.19
N ASP A 121 -19.28 -2.97 -1.83
CA ASP A 121 -18.70 -1.83 -2.55
C ASP A 121 -17.17 -1.78 -2.52
N VAL A 122 -16.55 -2.11 -1.40
CA VAL A 122 -15.08 -2.15 -1.29
C VAL A 122 -14.54 -3.43 -1.91
N ASP A 123 -15.22 -4.55 -1.68
CA ASP A 123 -14.83 -5.87 -2.19
C ASP A 123 -14.80 -5.91 -3.72
N ASP A 124 -15.87 -5.45 -4.38
CA ASP A 124 -16.00 -5.44 -5.84
C ASP A 124 -14.99 -4.50 -6.53
N ARG A 125 -14.48 -3.51 -5.80
CA ARG A 125 -13.50 -2.54 -6.33
C ARG A 125 -12.05 -2.99 -6.14
N CYS A 126 -11.80 -4.00 -5.32
CA CYS A 126 -10.46 -4.46 -5.00
C CYS A 126 -10.18 -5.83 -5.66
N SER A 127 -9.06 -5.93 -6.38
CA SER A 127 -8.58 -7.22 -6.91
C SER A 127 -7.20 -7.55 -6.34
N TRP A 128 -6.99 -8.81 -5.95
CA TRP A 128 -5.84 -9.24 -5.15
C TRP A 128 -5.05 -10.33 -5.88
N PHE A 129 -3.74 -10.12 -6.06
CA PHE A 129 -2.86 -11.03 -6.81
C PHE A 129 -1.67 -11.48 -5.96
N LEU A 130 -1.55 -12.80 -5.75
CA LEU A 130 -0.36 -13.40 -5.14
C LEU A 130 0.77 -13.44 -6.17
N ARG A 131 1.72 -12.50 -6.11
CA ARG A 131 2.80 -12.40 -7.09
C ARG A 131 4.03 -11.69 -6.53
N ASP A 132 5.19 -12.19 -6.96
CA ASP A 132 6.44 -11.45 -6.84
C ASP A 132 6.49 -10.36 -7.93
N MET A 133 6.35 -9.10 -7.53
CA MET A 133 6.40 -7.97 -8.45
C MET A 133 7.74 -7.86 -9.20
N THR A 134 8.85 -8.29 -8.57
CA THR A 134 10.20 -8.16 -9.13
C THR A 134 10.43 -9.14 -10.28
N SER A 135 9.59 -10.17 -10.37
CA SER A 135 9.58 -11.17 -11.43
C SER A 135 8.59 -10.83 -12.56
N MET A 136 7.90 -9.68 -12.50
CA MET A 136 6.96 -9.27 -13.56
C MET A 136 7.72 -8.85 -14.84
N PRO A 137 7.22 -9.20 -16.04
CA PRO A 137 7.84 -8.76 -17.29
C PRO A 137 7.95 -7.24 -17.41
N SER A 138 9.02 -6.76 -18.04
CA SER A 138 9.17 -5.33 -18.34
C SER A 138 7.99 -4.82 -19.17
N GLY A 139 7.46 -3.66 -18.81
CA GLY A 139 6.28 -3.07 -19.45
C GLY A 139 4.94 -3.48 -18.83
N SER A 140 4.90 -4.40 -17.86
CA SER A 140 3.64 -4.86 -17.24
C SER A 140 2.77 -3.75 -16.65
N LEU A 141 3.37 -2.65 -16.18
CA LEU A 141 2.63 -1.51 -15.61
C LEU A 141 2.05 -0.56 -16.69
N GLY A 142 2.42 -0.74 -17.96
CA GLY A 142 1.98 0.12 -19.06
C GLY A 142 0.93 -0.52 -19.97
N THR A 143 0.46 -1.72 -19.64
CA THR A 143 -0.47 -2.49 -20.47
C THR A 143 -1.59 -3.06 -19.62
N ASP A 144 -2.82 -2.99 -20.14
CA ASP A 144 -3.93 -3.74 -19.59
C ASP A 144 -3.64 -5.25 -19.59
N ASP A 145 -4.31 -5.95 -18.70
CA ASP A 145 -4.32 -7.41 -18.55
C ASP A 145 -2.99 -8.07 -18.17
N SER A 146 -1.99 -7.31 -17.74
CA SER A 146 -0.68 -7.88 -17.33
C SER A 146 -0.76 -8.73 -16.05
N LEU A 147 -1.83 -8.60 -15.27
CA LEU A 147 -2.14 -9.42 -14.09
C LEU A 147 -3.16 -10.53 -14.37
N GLY A 148 -3.95 -10.39 -15.43
CA GLY A 148 -5.06 -11.28 -15.79
C GLY A 148 -6.12 -10.50 -16.58
N PRO A 149 -7.13 -11.20 -17.14
CA PRO A 149 -8.18 -10.56 -17.93
C PRO A 149 -8.92 -9.45 -17.17
N ASP A 150 -9.25 -8.39 -17.87
CA ASP A 150 -9.97 -7.20 -17.41
C ASP A 150 -9.24 -6.43 -16.29
N VAL A 151 -7.93 -6.58 -16.14
CA VAL A 151 -7.13 -5.84 -15.15
C VAL A 151 -6.48 -4.63 -15.80
N PRO A 152 -7.01 -3.40 -15.62
CA PRO A 152 -6.52 -2.22 -16.29
C PRO A 152 -5.14 -1.81 -15.76
N ALA A 153 -4.33 -1.21 -16.62
CA ALA A 153 -3.08 -0.58 -16.24
C ALA A 153 -3.32 0.51 -15.17
N PRO A 154 -2.38 0.70 -14.22
CA PRO A 154 -2.51 1.73 -13.21
C PRO A 154 -2.51 3.13 -13.83
N SER A 155 -3.41 3.99 -13.37
CA SER A 155 -3.25 5.45 -13.51
C SER A 155 -2.47 6.05 -12.33
N VAL A 156 -2.42 5.34 -11.20
CA VAL A 156 -1.60 5.66 -10.03
C VAL A 156 -0.93 4.37 -9.52
N LEU A 157 0.37 4.46 -9.23
CA LEU A 157 1.15 3.38 -8.64
C LEU A 157 1.64 3.80 -7.26
N LEU A 158 1.41 2.95 -6.27
CA LEU A 158 1.99 3.04 -4.94
C LEU A 158 3.00 1.90 -4.75
N LEU A 159 4.13 2.24 -4.15
CA LEU A 159 5.21 1.30 -3.85
C LEU A 159 5.98 1.81 -2.64
N PHE A 160 6.08 0.98 -1.60
CA PHE A 160 7.00 1.18 -0.48
C PHE A 160 8.18 0.21 -0.60
N ILE A 161 9.39 0.74 -0.49
CA ILE A 161 10.62 -0.05 -0.55
C ILE A 161 11.55 0.35 0.58
N THR A 162 12.32 -0.62 1.07
CA THR A 162 13.46 -0.37 1.95
C THR A 162 14.76 -0.37 1.16
N GLY A 163 15.84 0.14 1.76
CA GLY A 163 17.17 0.09 1.15
C GLY A 163 17.62 -1.31 0.73
N HIS A 164 17.15 -2.37 1.41
CA HIS A 164 17.44 -3.76 1.04
C HIS A 164 16.75 -4.19 -0.27
N GLY A 165 15.59 -3.60 -0.58
CA GLY A 165 14.89 -3.80 -1.85
C GLY A 165 15.51 -3.02 -3.02
N LEU A 166 16.28 -1.98 -2.73
CA LEU A 166 17.07 -1.22 -3.70
C LEU A 166 18.43 -1.92 -3.93
N LYS A 167 18.44 -3.05 -4.65
CA LYS A 167 19.70 -3.68 -5.07
C LYS A 167 20.22 -2.97 -6.33
N ALA A 168 21.50 -2.61 -6.33
CA ALA A 168 22.22 -2.08 -7.48
C ALA A 168 22.50 -3.16 -8.54
#